data_AF-A0A7M1B614-F1
#
_entry.id   AF-A0A7M1B614-F1
#
_cell.length_a   1.000
_cell.length_b   1.000
_cell.length_c   1.000
_cell.angle_alpha   90.00
_cell.angle_beta   90.00
_cell.angle_gamma   90.00
#
_symmetry.space_group_name_H-M   'P 1'
#
loop_
_entity.id
_entity.type
_entity.pdbx_description
1 polymer ?
#
loop_
_entity_poly.entity_id
_entity_poly.type
_entity_poly.pdbx_seq_one_letter_code
_entity_poly.pdbx_strand_id
1 'polypeptide(L)'
;MKRLVYIFIGLITSTFVYASVSHTLDDTFFEKEFQQIIRFEMLHFNDENSLDEKSIETLDAAIVKIKELQKSSKIKVTLVGHAYKAADYYPQKMQNNLGYVNESSKNDDNRSENYVKAIEKKLIDKGIDRSSLYIYDKEGQLPAFTDEIPESGSLSNRVMLSIYVLKPEDIDSDRDGVFDRYDRCPGTPRGSKVDKNGCPIDSDHDGVLDYKDKCPDTPPKGVLVDSHGCPLDSDHDGVVDYKDKCENTPEGIRVDPFGCPLKQTLKLHFKSNSAKILKNSYGEIQKFAEFLKKNPGYKVKITGHTDSIGKAVVNMQLSLQRAKSVKKALVAEGIDASRIVTAGRGELDPIESNRTAEGRKANRRIEIKLFH
;
A
#
# COMPACT_ATOMS: atom_id res chain seq x y z
N MET A 1 44.74 3.56 -8.38
CA MET A 1 44.92 4.30 -9.67
C MET A 1 44.33 3.44 -10.78
N LYS A 2 43.07 3.67 -11.16
CA LYS A 2 42.40 2.90 -12.22
C LYS A 2 42.55 3.66 -13.54
N ARG A 3 43.10 3.02 -14.58
CA ARG A 3 43.06 3.53 -15.95
C ARG A 3 41.63 3.33 -16.48
N LEU A 4 40.85 4.41 -16.58
CA LEU A 4 39.68 4.43 -17.46
C LEU A 4 40.19 4.32 -18.90
N VAL A 5 39.75 3.30 -19.62
CA VAL A 5 40.07 3.12 -21.04
C VAL A 5 38.84 3.56 -21.83
N TYR A 6 38.84 4.82 -22.29
CA TYR A 6 37.87 5.34 -23.25
C TYR A 6 38.29 4.88 -24.64
N ILE A 7 37.56 3.93 -25.24
CA ILE A 7 37.76 3.55 -26.64
C ILE A 7 36.67 4.26 -27.45
N PHE A 8 37.06 5.36 -28.10
CA PHE A 8 36.27 6.02 -29.13
C PHE A 8 36.52 5.33 -30.47
N ILE A 9 35.46 4.94 -31.16
CA ILE A 9 35.55 4.41 -32.54
C ILE A 9 34.98 5.50 -33.45
N GLY A 10 35.86 6.35 -34.01
CA GLY A 10 35.52 7.45 -34.94
C GLY A 10 36.63 8.52 -35.00
N LEU A 11 37.03 8.96 -36.20
CA LEU A 11 38.21 9.82 -36.45
C LEU A 11 38.11 11.25 -35.86
N ILE A 12 39.12 11.60 -35.04
CA ILE A 12 39.82 12.89 -34.85
C ILE A 12 39.01 14.22 -34.95
N THR A 13 38.61 14.79 -33.79
CA THR A 13 39.04 16.09 -33.20
C THR A 13 37.96 16.63 -32.24
N SER A 14 38.11 16.41 -30.93
CA SER A 14 37.65 17.29 -29.82
C SER A 14 37.69 16.47 -28.52
N THR A 15 38.88 16.35 -27.92
CA THR A 15 39.12 15.42 -26.81
C THR A 15 38.94 16.03 -25.41
N PHE A 16 38.71 17.34 -25.29
CA PHE A 16 38.70 18.02 -23.98
C PHE A 16 37.32 18.35 -23.41
N VAL A 17 36.28 18.58 -24.24
CA VAL A 17 34.94 18.94 -23.76
C VAL A 17 34.10 17.71 -23.40
N TYR A 18 34.24 16.60 -24.14
CA TYR A 18 33.51 15.35 -23.91
C TYR A 18 33.80 14.67 -22.55
N ALA A 19 34.97 14.94 -21.95
CA ALA A 19 35.40 14.27 -20.71
C ALA A 19 34.68 14.77 -19.45
N SER A 20 34.28 16.05 -19.38
CA SER A 20 33.57 16.62 -18.22
C SER A 20 32.07 16.27 -18.23
N VAL A 21 31.49 16.19 -19.42
CA VAL A 21 30.12 15.73 -19.72
C VAL A 21 29.91 14.28 -19.30
N SER A 22 30.88 13.41 -19.61
CA SER A 22 30.93 12.00 -19.20
C SER A 22 30.82 11.83 -17.69
N HIS A 23 31.61 12.60 -16.92
CA HIS A 23 31.75 12.40 -15.48
C HIS A 23 30.45 12.65 -14.70
N THR A 24 29.73 13.73 -15.00
CA THR A 24 28.47 14.06 -14.30
C THR A 24 27.35 13.07 -14.60
N LEU A 25 27.28 12.54 -15.82
CA LEU A 25 26.34 11.46 -16.17
C LEU A 25 26.72 10.17 -15.44
N ASP A 26 28.01 9.81 -15.42
CA ASP A 26 28.52 8.59 -14.80
C ASP A 26 28.29 8.55 -13.28
N ASP A 27 28.47 9.69 -12.60
CA ASP A 27 28.20 9.86 -11.18
C ASP A 27 26.70 9.74 -10.84
N THR A 28 25.82 10.05 -11.79
CA THR A 28 24.36 9.94 -11.62
C THR A 28 23.85 8.52 -11.83
N PHE A 29 24.51 7.73 -12.69
CA PHE A 29 23.98 6.44 -13.13
C PHE A 29 24.56 5.23 -12.41
N PHE A 30 25.89 5.10 -12.28
CA PHE A 30 26.51 3.83 -11.86
C PHE A 30 27.92 4.00 -11.26
N GLU A 31 28.14 4.93 -10.31
CA GLU A 31 29.47 5.37 -9.80
C GLU A 31 30.58 4.28 -9.67
N LYS A 32 30.26 2.99 -9.45
CA LYS A 32 31.25 1.95 -9.08
C LYS A 32 31.05 0.56 -9.72
N GLU A 33 30.12 0.39 -10.67
CA GLU A 33 29.53 -0.92 -11.03
C GLU A 33 29.89 -1.46 -12.43
N PHE A 34 30.65 -0.71 -13.22
CA PHE A 34 31.01 -1.13 -14.57
C PHE A 34 32.51 -1.42 -14.72
N GLN A 35 32.83 -2.43 -15.52
CA GLN A 35 34.17 -2.73 -15.99
C GLN A 35 34.58 -1.77 -17.11
N GLN A 36 33.63 -1.39 -17.97
CA GLN A 36 33.87 -0.55 -19.14
C GLN A 36 32.60 0.22 -19.52
N ILE A 37 32.75 1.46 -20.00
CA ILE A 37 31.71 2.21 -20.70
C ILE A 37 32.13 2.38 -22.16
N ILE A 38 31.22 2.13 -23.08
CA ILE A 38 31.38 2.39 -24.52
C ILE A 38 30.37 3.44 -24.91
N ARG A 39 30.87 4.55 -25.45
CA ARG A 39 30.05 5.66 -25.94
C ARG A 39 30.09 5.73 -27.45
N PHE A 40 28.95 6.07 -28.02
CA PHE A 40 28.79 6.33 -29.44
C PHE A 40 28.65 7.84 -29.67
N GLU A 41 28.88 8.28 -30.91
CA GLU A 41 28.46 9.62 -31.30
C GLU A 41 26.95 9.78 -31.08
N MET A 42 26.51 11.00 -30.78
CA MET A 42 25.10 11.26 -30.55
C MET A 42 24.30 11.00 -31.84
N LEU A 43 23.14 10.36 -31.69
CA LEU A 43 22.25 10.07 -32.80
C LEU A 43 21.39 11.30 -33.07
N HIS A 44 21.53 11.88 -34.25
CA HIS A 44 20.84 13.09 -34.69
C HIS A 44 19.60 12.76 -35.50
N PHE A 45 18.53 13.51 -35.23
CA PHE A 45 17.26 13.40 -35.93
C PHE A 45 17.03 14.59 -36.87
N ASN A 46 16.72 14.29 -38.13
CA ASN A 46 16.36 15.30 -39.14
C ASN A 46 14.96 15.87 -38.92
N ASP A 47 14.03 15.02 -38.46
CA ASP A 47 12.65 15.34 -38.15
C ASP A 47 12.18 14.52 -36.93
N GLU A 48 10.87 14.47 -36.66
CA GLU A 48 10.34 13.75 -35.50
C GLU A 48 10.59 12.23 -35.51
N ASN A 49 10.92 11.63 -36.66
CA ASN A 49 10.95 10.17 -36.82
C ASN A 49 12.16 9.62 -37.59
N SER A 50 12.97 10.47 -38.25
CA SER A 50 14.08 10.03 -39.09
C SER A 50 15.45 10.44 -38.54
N LEU A 51 16.35 9.45 -38.46
CA LEU A 51 17.77 9.68 -38.19
C LEU A 51 18.46 10.16 -39.47
N ASP A 52 19.50 10.98 -39.32
CA ASP A 52 20.41 11.23 -40.43
C ASP A 52 21.25 9.99 -40.78
N GLU A 53 21.85 9.99 -41.97
CA GLU A 53 22.59 8.85 -42.51
C GLU A 53 23.74 8.43 -41.58
N LYS A 54 24.49 9.39 -41.03
CA LYS A 54 25.60 9.15 -40.09
C LYS A 54 25.12 8.51 -38.79
N SER A 55 23.95 8.90 -38.31
CA SER A 55 23.35 8.38 -37.08
C SER A 55 22.78 6.98 -37.30
N ILE A 56 22.30 6.65 -38.50
CA ILE A 56 21.93 5.28 -38.86
C ILE A 56 23.17 4.37 -38.78
N GLU A 57 24.29 4.77 -39.39
CA GLU A 57 25.55 4.01 -39.32
C GLU A 57 26.04 3.83 -37.88
N THR A 58 25.96 4.90 -37.07
CA THR A 58 26.35 4.87 -35.66
C THR A 58 25.46 3.91 -34.85
N LEU A 59 24.14 3.92 -35.10
CA LEU A 59 23.20 3.02 -34.46
C LEU A 59 23.45 1.56 -34.84
N ASP A 60 23.74 1.28 -36.12
CA ASP A 60 24.06 -0.08 -36.57
C ASP A 60 25.36 -0.59 -35.95
N ALA A 61 26.39 0.26 -35.85
CA ALA A 61 27.63 -0.07 -35.13
C ALA A 61 27.37 -0.37 -33.64
N ALA A 62 26.49 0.40 -32.99
CA ALA A 62 26.08 0.15 -31.62
C ALA A 62 25.37 -1.20 -31.47
N ILE A 63 24.45 -1.54 -32.37
CA ILE A 63 23.74 -2.83 -32.35
C ILE A 63 24.72 -4.00 -32.48
N VAL A 64 25.69 -3.92 -33.39
CA VAL A 64 26.72 -4.96 -33.54
C VAL A 64 27.50 -5.10 -32.23
N LYS A 65 27.91 -3.99 -31.61
CA LYS A 65 28.69 -4.03 -30.38
C LYS A 65 27.90 -4.57 -29.19
N ILE A 66 26.62 -4.19 -29.06
CA ILE A 66 25.69 -4.73 -28.06
C ILE A 66 25.63 -6.25 -28.19
N LYS A 67 25.39 -6.78 -29.41
CA LYS A 67 25.30 -8.23 -29.65
C LYS A 67 26.60 -8.97 -29.39
N GLU A 68 27.75 -8.37 -29.69
CA GLU A 68 29.06 -8.94 -29.40
C GLU A 68 29.26 -9.07 -27.88
N LEU A 69 28.99 -8.00 -27.13
CA LEU A 69 29.19 -7.97 -25.69
C LEU A 69 28.21 -8.87 -24.94
N GLN A 70 26.95 -8.96 -25.41
CA GLN A 70 25.95 -9.87 -24.84
C GLN A 70 26.38 -11.35 -24.86
N LYS A 71 27.31 -11.75 -25.74
CA LYS A 71 27.85 -13.12 -25.76
C LYS A 71 28.83 -13.41 -24.62
N SER A 72 29.46 -12.38 -24.06
CA SER A 72 30.61 -12.54 -23.16
C SER A 72 30.49 -11.77 -21.84
N SER A 73 29.50 -10.88 -21.70
CA SER A 73 29.35 -10.00 -20.54
C SER A 73 27.90 -9.60 -20.33
N LYS A 74 27.52 -9.34 -19.07
CA LYS A 74 26.27 -8.64 -18.76
C LYS A 74 26.46 -7.17 -19.09
N ILE A 75 25.53 -6.60 -19.85
CA ILE A 75 25.57 -5.19 -20.23
C ILE A 75 24.24 -4.49 -19.90
N LYS A 76 24.32 -3.19 -19.63
CA LYS A 76 23.17 -2.28 -19.64
C LYS A 76 23.35 -1.27 -20.77
N VAL A 77 22.31 -1.01 -21.53
CA VAL A 77 22.31 0.01 -22.59
C VAL A 77 21.48 1.19 -22.12
N THR A 78 22.05 2.39 -22.10
CA THR A 78 21.32 3.61 -21.76
C THR A 78 20.99 4.42 -23.00
N LEU A 79 19.77 4.92 -23.06
CA LEU A 79 19.34 5.92 -24.03
C LEU A 79 18.99 7.21 -23.27
N VAL A 80 19.63 8.31 -23.65
CA VAL A 80 19.38 9.64 -23.07
C VAL A 80 18.98 10.59 -24.19
N GLY A 81 17.71 10.99 -24.21
CA GLY A 81 17.16 11.92 -25.20
C GLY A 81 17.41 13.37 -24.82
N HIS A 82 17.64 14.21 -25.82
CA HIS A 82 17.72 15.65 -25.66
C HIS A 82 17.05 16.34 -26.84
N ALA A 83 16.20 17.33 -26.56
CA ALA A 83 15.53 18.16 -27.55
C ALA A 83 15.54 19.63 -27.08
N TYR A 84 15.83 20.57 -27.97
CA TYR A 84 15.86 22.01 -27.65
C TYR A 84 15.31 22.86 -28.80
N LYS A 85 14.54 23.94 -28.52
CA LYS A 85 14.15 24.94 -29.53
C LYS A 85 15.02 26.19 -29.41
N ALA A 86 15.51 26.71 -30.54
CA ALA A 86 16.32 27.93 -30.58
C ALA A 86 15.63 29.16 -29.94
N ALA A 87 14.28 29.21 -29.93
CA ALA A 87 13.49 30.27 -29.33
C ALA A 87 13.59 30.33 -27.79
N ASP A 88 14.02 29.25 -27.13
CA ASP A 88 14.16 29.19 -25.67
C ASP A 88 15.48 29.82 -25.18
N TYR A 89 16.45 30.03 -26.09
CA TYR A 89 17.77 30.59 -25.79
C TYR A 89 17.76 32.12 -25.60
N TYR A 90 16.87 32.84 -26.29
CA TYR A 90 16.87 34.31 -26.32
C TYR A 90 16.09 35.03 -25.20
N PRO A 91 15.04 34.47 -24.56
CA PRO A 91 14.37 35.15 -23.44
C PRO A 91 15.21 35.18 -22.16
N GLN A 92 16.13 34.21 -21.97
CA GLN A 92 16.84 34.02 -20.70
C GLN A 92 18.16 34.80 -20.56
N LYS A 93 18.76 35.28 -21.67
CA LYS A 93 19.98 36.10 -21.60
C LYS A 93 19.76 37.53 -21.07
N MET A 94 18.51 37.95 -20.87
CA MET A 94 18.18 39.28 -20.32
C MET A 94 17.63 39.29 -18.89
N GLN A 95 17.46 38.14 -18.23
CA GLN A 95 17.04 38.10 -16.82
C GLN A 95 17.93 37.19 -15.98
N ASN A 96 18.94 37.85 -15.40
CA ASN A 96 19.53 37.59 -14.09
C ASN A 96 20.29 36.27 -13.86
N ASN A 97 21.61 36.44 -13.68
CA ASN A 97 22.44 35.62 -12.82
C ASN A 97 21.72 35.28 -11.51
N LEU A 98 21.72 33.99 -11.15
CA LEU A 98 21.26 33.40 -9.89
C LEU A 98 19.74 33.31 -9.72
N GLY A 99 19.15 32.30 -10.37
CA GLY A 99 17.82 31.79 -10.02
C GLY A 99 17.44 30.59 -10.88
N TYR A 100 17.35 29.41 -10.28
CA TYR A 100 16.60 28.29 -10.88
C TYR A 100 15.15 28.77 -11.10
N VAL A 101 14.73 28.92 -12.35
CA VAL A 101 13.36 29.32 -12.66
C VAL A 101 12.48 28.07 -12.59
N ASN A 102 11.53 28.10 -11.66
CA ASN A 102 10.45 27.13 -11.54
C ASN A 102 9.51 27.19 -12.75
N GLU A 103 9.09 25.99 -13.18
CA GLU A 103 7.82 25.64 -13.83
C GLU A 103 7.05 26.75 -14.58
N SER A 104 7.17 26.79 -15.92
CA SER A 104 6.02 27.12 -16.77
C SER A 104 6.25 26.72 -18.23
N SER A 105 5.59 25.64 -18.66
CA SER A 105 5.12 25.35 -20.04
C SER A 105 5.03 23.82 -20.25
N LYS A 106 4.09 23.18 -19.56
CA LYS A 106 3.70 21.75 -19.74
C LYS A 106 2.92 21.55 -21.05
N ASN A 107 3.45 22.01 -22.17
CA ASN A 107 2.87 21.84 -23.51
C ASN A 107 3.92 21.69 -24.62
N ASP A 108 5.22 21.61 -24.28
CA ASP A 108 6.30 21.28 -25.23
C ASP A 108 6.66 19.78 -25.16
N ASP A 109 5.60 18.97 -24.95
CA ASP A 109 5.54 17.55 -24.64
C ASP A 109 6.35 16.65 -25.59
N ASN A 110 7.24 15.87 -25.00
CA ASN A 110 7.62 14.51 -25.38
C ASN A 110 8.54 14.26 -26.58
N ARG A 111 9.19 15.27 -27.17
CA ARG A 111 10.09 15.02 -28.32
C ARG A 111 11.34 14.21 -27.96
N SER A 112 11.98 14.48 -26.82
CA SER A 112 13.12 13.65 -26.34
C SER A 112 12.66 12.22 -26.08
N GLU A 113 11.49 12.05 -25.46
CA GLU A 113 10.89 10.74 -25.22
C GLU A 113 10.60 9.99 -26.53
N ASN A 114 10.04 10.69 -27.53
CA ASN A 114 9.73 10.12 -28.83
C ASN A 114 10.99 9.65 -29.56
N TYR A 115 12.07 10.43 -29.52
CA TYR A 115 13.35 10.03 -30.09
C TYR A 115 13.93 8.81 -29.39
N VAL A 116 13.91 8.80 -28.06
CA VAL A 116 14.37 7.67 -27.26
C VAL A 116 13.56 6.41 -27.56
N LYS A 117 12.22 6.52 -27.64
CA LYS A 117 11.31 5.44 -28.03
C LYS A 117 11.56 4.95 -29.46
N ALA A 118 11.90 5.85 -30.39
CA ALA A 118 12.24 5.48 -31.76
C ALA A 118 13.53 4.65 -31.82
N ILE A 119 14.55 5.03 -31.05
CA ILE A 119 15.79 4.25 -30.93
C ILE A 119 15.55 2.92 -30.21
N GLU A 120 14.82 2.94 -29.09
CA GLU A 120 14.40 1.73 -28.36
C GLU A 120 13.73 0.72 -29.30
N LYS A 121 12.74 1.18 -30.07
CA LYS A 121 12.04 0.33 -31.04
C LYS A 121 13.00 -0.27 -32.07
N LYS A 122 13.89 0.54 -32.65
CA LYS A 122 14.90 0.05 -33.61
C LYS A 122 15.84 -0.99 -33.00
N LEU A 123 16.24 -0.83 -31.73
CA LEU A 123 17.05 -1.83 -31.01
C LEU A 123 16.28 -3.15 -30.81
N ILE A 124 15.02 -3.08 -30.36
CA ILE A 124 14.16 -4.25 -30.16
C ILE A 124 13.89 -4.97 -31.47
N ASP A 125 13.55 -4.24 -32.54
CA ASP A 125 13.30 -4.79 -33.88
C ASP A 125 14.53 -5.53 -34.43
N LYS A 126 15.74 -5.14 -33.98
CA LYS A 126 17.01 -5.78 -34.33
C LYS A 126 17.41 -6.90 -33.37
N GLY A 127 16.54 -7.26 -32.42
CA GLY A 127 16.69 -8.40 -31.52
C GLY A 127 17.43 -8.10 -30.21
N ILE A 128 17.52 -6.85 -29.78
CA ILE A 128 18.05 -6.50 -28.45
C ILE A 128 16.94 -6.65 -27.41
N ASP A 129 17.17 -7.46 -26.36
CA ASP A 129 16.20 -7.67 -25.29
C ASP A 129 15.92 -6.37 -24.53
N ARG A 130 14.65 -6.03 -24.40
CA ARG A 130 14.16 -4.87 -23.65
C ARG A 130 14.65 -4.85 -22.20
N SER A 131 14.86 -6.00 -21.58
CA SER A 131 15.36 -6.12 -20.21
C SER A 131 16.78 -5.57 -20.03
N SER A 132 17.55 -5.51 -21.12
CA SER A 132 18.91 -4.95 -21.14
C SER A 132 18.95 -3.43 -21.41
N LEU A 133 17.80 -2.83 -21.76
CA LEU A 133 17.67 -1.41 -22.06
C LEU A 133 17.22 -0.64 -20.81
N TYR A 134 18.04 0.29 -20.35
CA TYR A 134 17.69 1.25 -19.31
C TYR A 134 17.41 2.60 -19.97
N ILE A 135 16.14 2.98 -19.99
CA ILE A 135 15.71 4.21 -20.66
C ILE A 135 15.68 5.33 -19.64
N TYR A 136 16.42 6.39 -19.93
CA TYR A 136 16.43 7.58 -19.09
C TYR A 136 16.09 8.77 -19.95
N ASP A 137 14.86 9.27 -19.79
CA ASP A 137 14.45 10.53 -20.40
C ASP A 137 14.60 11.64 -19.36
N LYS A 138 15.38 12.66 -19.69
CA LYS A 138 15.47 13.88 -18.89
C LYS A 138 15.09 15.04 -19.80
N GLU A 139 13.89 15.56 -19.62
CA GLU A 139 13.53 16.88 -20.14
C GLU A 139 14.36 17.93 -19.38
N GLY A 140 15.20 18.68 -20.11
CA GLY A 140 15.78 19.92 -19.61
C GLY A 140 17.29 19.92 -19.36
N GLN A 141 17.97 20.77 -20.15
CA GLN A 141 19.19 21.54 -19.87
C GLN A 141 20.25 20.88 -18.98
N LEU A 142 20.65 19.64 -19.27
CA LEU A 142 21.94 19.16 -18.78
C LEU A 142 23.05 19.90 -19.55
N PRO A 143 23.95 20.66 -18.90
CA PRO A 143 25.01 21.42 -19.59
C PRO A 143 25.91 20.53 -20.47
N ALA A 144 25.96 19.25 -20.09
CA ALA A 144 26.50 18.13 -20.84
C ALA A 144 26.00 17.99 -22.29
N PHE A 145 24.80 18.48 -22.58
CA PHE A 145 24.13 18.45 -23.88
C PHE A 145 23.89 19.87 -24.42
N THR A 146 24.54 20.90 -23.88
CA THR A 146 24.42 22.29 -24.34
C THR A 146 25.65 22.78 -25.10
N ASP A 147 26.50 21.88 -25.61
CA ASP A 147 27.61 22.26 -26.48
C ASP A 147 27.10 23.20 -27.57
N GLU A 148 27.60 24.43 -27.54
CA GLU A 148 27.30 25.47 -28.52
C GLU A 148 27.51 24.89 -29.93
N ILE A 149 26.49 24.97 -30.78
CA ILE A 149 26.70 24.97 -32.23
C ILE A 149 26.63 26.44 -32.63
N PRO A 150 27.77 27.15 -32.77
CA PRO A 150 27.75 28.58 -33.06
C PRO A 150 27.30 28.91 -34.50
N GLU A 151 26.94 27.93 -35.34
CA GLU A 151 26.81 28.17 -36.79
C GLU A 151 25.59 27.58 -37.50
N SER A 152 24.62 26.92 -36.84
CA SER A 152 23.51 26.30 -37.61
C SER A 152 22.10 26.78 -37.30
N GLY A 153 21.82 27.39 -36.15
CA GLY A 153 20.45 27.72 -35.76
C GLY A 153 19.48 26.51 -35.77
N SER A 154 20.00 25.27 -35.76
CA SER A 154 19.20 24.06 -35.88
C SER A 154 18.96 23.39 -34.52
N LEU A 155 17.79 22.76 -34.39
CA LEU A 155 17.25 22.13 -33.19
C LEU A 155 18.22 21.05 -32.64
N SER A 156 18.50 21.03 -31.34
CA SER A 156 19.32 19.98 -30.72
C SER A 156 18.50 18.69 -30.54
N ASN A 157 18.06 18.06 -31.62
CA ASN A 157 17.30 16.80 -31.61
C ASN A 157 18.27 15.60 -31.63
N ARG A 158 18.64 15.08 -30.46
CA ARG A 158 19.65 14.02 -30.38
C ARG A 158 19.42 13.01 -29.25
N VAL A 159 19.92 11.79 -29.43
CA VAL A 159 19.92 10.73 -28.43
C VAL A 159 21.35 10.24 -28.20
N MET A 160 21.79 10.23 -26.95
CA MET A 160 23.03 9.57 -26.57
C MET A 160 22.76 8.10 -26.25
N LEU A 161 23.48 7.20 -26.92
CA LEU A 161 23.50 5.77 -26.64
C LEU A 161 24.83 5.42 -25.96
N SER A 162 24.77 4.71 -24.84
CA SER A 162 25.96 4.20 -24.14
C SER A 162 25.75 2.76 -23.69
N ILE A 163 26.82 1.97 -23.73
CA ILE A 163 26.84 0.58 -23.25
C ILE A 163 27.71 0.52 -22.00
N TYR A 164 27.15 0.01 -20.91
CA TYR A 164 27.84 -0.25 -19.65
C TYR A 164 28.06 -1.74 -19.53
N VAL A 165 29.33 -2.16 -19.55
CA VAL A 165 29.72 -3.55 -19.31
C VAL A 165 29.85 -3.73 -17.80
N LEU A 166 28.98 -4.54 -17.21
CA LEU A 166 28.97 -4.80 -15.76
C LEU A 166 30.13 -5.72 -15.38
N LYS A 167 30.61 -5.62 -14.13
CA LYS A 167 31.61 -6.57 -13.66
C LYS A 167 30.96 -7.96 -13.47
N PRO A 168 31.73 -9.05 -13.67
CA PRO A 168 31.22 -10.41 -13.48
C PRO A 168 30.66 -10.70 -12.07
N GLU A 169 31.09 -9.92 -11.07
CA GLU A 169 30.77 -10.05 -9.65
C GLU A 169 29.51 -9.26 -9.19
N ASP A 170 28.84 -8.54 -10.10
CA ASP A 170 27.61 -7.79 -9.84
C ASP A 170 26.36 -8.60 -10.26
N ILE A 171 26.26 -9.82 -9.74
CA ILE A 171 25.08 -10.69 -9.88
C ILE A 171 24.15 -10.41 -8.70
N ASP A 172 22.86 -10.28 -8.98
CA ASP A 172 21.77 -10.26 -8.00
C ASP A 172 20.86 -11.44 -8.38
N SER A 173 21.04 -12.55 -7.68
CA SER A 173 20.50 -13.86 -8.04
C SER A 173 19.01 -13.98 -7.71
N ASP A 174 18.57 -13.43 -6.57
CA ASP A 174 17.16 -13.45 -6.13
C ASP A 174 16.37 -12.18 -6.53
N ARG A 175 17.07 -11.16 -7.03
CA ARG A 175 16.52 -9.92 -7.57
C ARG A 175 15.80 -9.09 -6.52
N ASP A 176 16.33 -9.09 -5.30
CA ASP A 176 15.84 -8.27 -4.20
C ASP A 176 16.39 -6.81 -4.24
N GLY A 177 17.33 -6.53 -5.15
CA GLY A 177 17.96 -5.23 -5.33
C GLY A 177 19.34 -5.09 -4.68
N VAL A 178 19.84 -6.15 -4.04
CA VAL A 178 21.17 -6.22 -3.44
C VAL A 178 21.99 -7.31 -4.13
N PHE A 179 23.18 -6.95 -4.61
CA PHE A 179 24.05 -7.92 -5.28
C PHE A 179 24.52 -9.02 -4.32
N ASP A 180 24.69 -10.25 -4.83
CA ASP A 180 25.11 -11.47 -4.11
C ASP A 180 26.34 -11.25 -3.22
N ARG A 181 27.26 -10.37 -3.60
CA ARG A 181 28.48 -10.05 -2.82
C ARG A 181 28.22 -9.20 -1.56
N TYR A 182 27.08 -8.51 -1.52
CA TYR A 182 26.62 -7.67 -0.42
C TYR A 182 25.39 -8.26 0.29
N ASP A 183 24.71 -9.19 -0.37
CA ASP A 183 23.55 -9.90 0.15
C ASP A 183 23.96 -10.93 1.22
N ARG A 184 23.36 -10.79 2.40
CA ARG A 184 23.52 -11.69 3.55
C ARG A 184 22.33 -12.64 3.70
N CYS A 185 21.27 -12.42 2.93
CA CYS A 185 20.00 -13.11 2.99
C CYS A 185 19.61 -13.66 1.60
N PRO A 186 20.39 -14.60 1.03
CA PRO A 186 20.13 -15.13 -0.29
C PRO A 186 18.78 -15.84 -0.38
N GLY A 187 18.04 -15.58 -1.45
CA GLY A 187 16.71 -16.11 -1.68
C GLY A 187 15.59 -15.24 -1.12
N THR A 188 15.87 -13.96 -0.87
CA THR A 188 14.84 -12.99 -0.48
C THR A 188 13.76 -12.91 -1.58
N PRO A 189 12.47 -12.98 -1.22
CA PRO A 189 11.41 -12.90 -2.21
C PRO A 189 11.47 -11.59 -2.99
N ARG A 190 11.53 -11.68 -4.32
CA ARG A 190 11.56 -10.53 -5.21
C ARG A 190 10.45 -9.53 -4.89
N GLY A 191 10.82 -8.26 -4.75
CA GLY A 191 9.90 -7.15 -4.43
C GLY A 191 9.69 -6.92 -2.93
N SER A 192 10.31 -7.73 -2.06
CA SER A 192 10.38 -7.43 -0.62
C SER A 192 11.18 -6.14 -0.40
N LYS A 193 10.78 -5.34 0.59
CA LYS A 193 11.66 -4.27 1.08
C LYS A 193 12.80 -4.93 1.86
N VAL A 194 14.03 -4.56 1.52
CA VAL A 194 15.25 -5.10 2.12
C VAL A 194 16.12 -3.99 2.69
N ASP A 195 16.94 -4.35 3.66
CA ASP A 195 18.01 -3.49 4.15
C ASP A 195 19.19 -3.45 3.17
N LYS A 196 20.27 -2.74 3.54
CA LYS A 196 21.49 -2.64 2.73
C LYS A 196 22.23 -3.98 2.51
N ASN A 197 21.81 -5.05 3.18
CA ASN A 197 22.40 -6.38 3.12
C ASN A 197 21.44 -7.41 2.48
N GLY A 198 20.37 -6.99 1.81
CA GLY A 198 19.43 -7.91 1.14
C GLY A 198 18.49 -8.63 2.10
N CYS A 199 18.48 -8.26 3.38
CA CYS A 199 17.63 -8.91 4.37
C CYS A 199 16.26 -8.23 4.44
N PRO A 200 15.15 -8.99 4.40
CA PRO A 200 13.82 -8.42 4.56
C PRO A 200 13.69 -7.69 5.89
N ILE A 201 13.00 -6.55 5.86
CA ILE A 201 12.76 -5.74 7.06
C ILE A 201 11.43 -6.10 7.73
N ASP A 202 11.36 -5.78 9.02
CA ASP A 202 10.17 -5.74 9.86
C ASP A 202 10.05 -4.28 10.32
N SER A 203 9.15 -3.53 9.68
CA SER A 203 9.05 -2.08 9.80
C SER A 203 8.47 -1.64 11.15
N ASP A 204 7.47 -2.37 11.66
CA ASP A 204 6.78 -2.06 12.91
C ASP A 204 7.28 -2.89 14.11
N HIS A 205 8.23 -3.79 13.87
CA HIS A 205 8.97 -4.57 14.86
C HIS A 205 8.07 -5.49 15.69
N ASP A 206 7.03 -6.04 15.05
CA ASP A 206 6.09 -6.97 15.67
C ASP A 206 6.56 -8.44 15.63
N GLY A 207 7.66 -8.71 14.91
CA GLY A 207 8.25 -10.03 14.73
C GLY A 207 7.86 -10.72 13.42
N VAL A 208 7.04 -10.09 12.58
CA VAL A 208 6.65 -10.57 11.25
C VAL A 208 7.22 -9.65 10.18
N LEU A 209 7.94 -10.24 9.23
CA LEU A 209 8.58 -9.49 8.14
C LEU A 209 7.53 -8.83 7.23
N ASP A 210 7.79 -7.61 6.75
CA ASP A 210 6.87 -6.77 5.96
C ASP A 210 6.16 -7.52 4.81
N TYR A 211 6.87 -8.43 4.14
CA TYR A 211 6.33 -9.16 2.98
C TYR A 211 5.35 -10.30 3.37
N LYS A 212 5.28 -10.63 4.67
CA LYS A 212 4.34 -11.60 5.27
C LYS A 212 3.29 -10.93 6.15
N ASP A 213 3.52 -9.69 6.53
CA ASP A 213 2.65 -8.92 7.41
C ASP A 213 1.43 -8.38 6.65
N LYS A 214 0.25 -8.64 7.22
CA LYS A 214 -1.05 -8.16 6.71
C LYS A 214 -1.53 -6.92 7.45
N CYS A 215 -0.92 -6.58 8.57
CA CYS A 215 -1.30 -5.51 9.47
C CYS A 215 -0.11 -4.55 9.71
N PRO A 216 0.33 -3.83 8.66
CA PRO A 216 1.41 -2.87 8.80
C PRO A 216 0.97 -1.78 9.79
N ASP A 217 1.82 -1.48 10.77
CA ASP A 217 1.62 -0.53 11.88
C ASP A 217 1.11 -1.15 13.20
N THR A 218 1.45 -2.40 13.47
CA THR A 218 1.23 -3.01 14.79
C THR A 218 2.06 -2.29 15.87
N PRO A 219 1.46 -1.94 17.03
CA PRO A 219 2.21 -1.29 18.10
C PRO A 219 3.35 -2.16 18.68
N PRO A 220 4.61 -1.69 18.71
CA PRO A 220 5.78 -2.53 19.03
C PRO A 220 5.94 -2.98 20.49
N LYS A 221 5.10 -2.52 21.43
CA LYS A 221 5.27 -2.83 22.87
C LYS A 221 4.31 -3.89 23.36
N GLY A 222 4.79 -5.14 23.40
CA GLY A 222 4.17 -6.24 24.14
C GLY A 222 2.81 -6.70 23.60
N VAL A 223 2.42 -6.24 22.41
CA VAL A 223 1.23 -6.72 21.70
C VAL A 223 1.57 -8.09 21.12
N LEU A 224 0.73 -9.08 21.39
CA LEU A 224 0.83 -10.39 20.75
C LEU A 224 0.18 -10.31 19.37
N VAL A 225 0.86 -10.86 18.37
CA VAL A 225 0.39 -10.96 16.99
C VAL A 225 0.22 -12.41 16.55
N ASP A 226 -0.61 -12.63 15.53
CA ASP A 226 -0.72 -13.91 14.85
C ASP A 226 0.44 -14.13 13.86
N SER A 227 0.39 -15.23 13.10
CA SER A 227 1.42 -15.54 12.09
C SER A 227 1.47 -14.57 10.90
N HIS A 228 0.55 -13.60 10.83
CA HIS A 228 0.43 -12.60 9.78
C HIS A 228 0.66 -11.17 10.28
N GLY A 229 1.21 -10.99 11.49
CA GLY A 229 1.50 -9.66 12.06
C GLY A 229 0.27 -8.92 12.59
N CYS A 230 -0.89 -9.58 12.65
CA CYS A 230 -2.12 -8.93 13.10
C CYS A 230 -2.30 -9.12 14.61
N PRO A 231 -2.65 -8.06 15.37
CA PRO A 231 -2.92 -8.18 16.80
C PRO A 231 -4.03 -9.18 17.09
N LEU A 232 -3.86 -9.96 18.16
CA LEU A 232 -4.85 -10.96 18.56
C LEU A 232 -6.16 -10.32 19.03
N ASP A 233 -7.27 -10.99 18.70
CA ASP A 233 -8.63 -10.75 19.19
C ASP A 233 -9.15 -12.12 19.67
N SER A 234 -8.95 -12.39 20.96
CA SER A 234 -9.12 -13.71 21.56
C SER A 234 -10.59 -14.13 21.63
N ASP A 235 -11.52 -13.19 21.81
CA ASP A 235 -12.96 -13.45 21.94
C ASP A 235 -13.78 -13.10 20.69
N HIS A 236 -13.12 -12.53 19.67
CA HIS A 236 -13.66 -12.26 18.35
C HIS A 236 -14.84 -11.29 18.40
N ASP A 237 -14.80 -10.33 19.34
CA ASP A 237 -15.81 -9.29 19.47
C ASP A 237 -15.55 -8.07 18.55
N GLY A 238 -14.39 -8.04 17.88
CA GLY A 238 -13.93 -6.98 17.00
C GLY A 238 -13.03 -5.94 17.66
N VAL A 239 -12.67 -6.12 18.93
CA VAL A 239 -11.72 -5.29 19.68
C VAL A 239 -10.52 -6.15 20.09
N VAL A 240 -9.37 -5.81 19.53
CA VAL A 240 -8.09 -6.49 19.82
C VAL A 240 -7.73 -6.50 21.31
N ASP A 241 -7.11 -7.59 21.78
CA ASP A 241 -6.89 -7.91 23.20
C ASP A 241 -6.24 -6.77 23.99
N TYR A 242 -5.25 -6.09 23.42
CA TYR A 242 -4.54 -5.02 24.11
C TYR A 242 -5.37 -3.72 24.29
N LYS A 243 -6.54 -3.63 23.64
CA LYS A 243 -7.53 -2.54 23.80
C LYS A 243 -8.79 -3.00 24.52
N ASP A 244 -9.01 -4.31 24.62
CA ASP A 244 -10.18 -4.88 25.25
C ASP A 244 -10.08 -4.81 26.79
N LYS A 245 -11.13 -4.30 27.43
CA LYS A 245 -11.26 -4.21 28.89
C LYS A 245 -12.22 -5.27 29.45
N CYS A 246 -12.89 -5.99 28.57
CA CYS A 246 -14.03 -6.84 28.84
C CYS A 246 -13.79 -8.22 28.21
N GLU A 247 -12.73 -8.87 28.68
CA GLU A 247 -12.29 -10.20 28.21
C GLU A 247 -13.48 -11.17 28.12
N ASN A 248 -13.60 -11.87 26.99
CA ASN A 248 -14.60 -12.90 26.68
C ASN A 248 -16.01 -12.37 26.34
N THR A 249 -16.09 -11.21 25.69
CA THR A 249 -17.32 -10.75 25.07
C THR A 249 -17.69 -11.65 23.88
N PRO A 250 -18.96 -12.06 23.72
CA PRO A 250 -19.31 -13.01 22.67
C PRO A 250 -19.30 -12.35 21.31
N GLU A 251 -18.74 -13.07 20.35
CA GLU A 251 -18.92 -12.79 18.93
C GLU A 251 -20.38 -12.48 18.58
N GLY A 252 -20.59 -11.38 17.86
CA GLY A 252 -21.89 -10.89 17.42
C GLY A 252 -22.66 -10.04 18.44
N ILE A 253 -22.15 -9.89 19.66
CA ILE A 253 -22.63 -8.86 20.59
C ILE A 253 -22.04 -7.51 20.19
N ARG A 254 -22.87 -6.47 20.16
CA ARG A 254 -22.38 -5.11 19.93
C ARG A 254 -21.61 -4.63 21.15
N VAL A 255 -20.38 -4.23 20.93
CA VAL A 255 -19.47 -3.69 21.94
C VAL A 255 -19.19 -2.21 21.74
N ASP A 256 -18.70 -1.57 22.80
CA ASP A 256 -18.12 -0.22 22.73
C ASP A 256 -16.64 -0.29 22.26
N PRO A 257 -15.94 0.84 22.08
CA PRO A 257 -14.54 0.83 21.66
C PRO A 257 -13.54 0.16 22.63
N PHE A 258 -14.00 -0.34 23.78
CA PHE A 258 -13.21 -1.05 24.78
C PHE A 258 -13.62 -2.52 24.92
N GLY A 259 -14.32 -3.09 23.93
CA GLY A 259 -14.78 -4.48 23.94
C GLY A 259 -15.93 -4.74 24.92
N CYS A 260 -16.48 -3.70 25.54
CA CYS A 260 -17.50 -3.90 26.57
C CYS A 260 -18.92 -4.00 25.99
N PRO A 261 -19.73 -5.00 26.39
CA PRO A 261 -21.08 -5.19 25.85
C PRO A 261 -22.00 -3.98 26.03
N LEU A 262 -22.55 -3.49 24.92
CA LEU A 262 -23.60 -2.47 24.93
C LEU A 262 -24.94 -3.05 25.39
N LYS A 263 -25.91 -2.17 25.67
CA LYS A 263 -27.30 -2.54 25.97
C LYS A 263 -27.88 -3.37 24.81
N GLN A 264 -28.36 -4.57 25.14
CA GLN A 264 -28.95 -5.50 24.17
C GLN A 264 -30.47 -5.58 24.30
N THR A 265 -31.15 -5.95 23.21
CA THR A 265 -32.59 -6.28 23.24
C THR A 265 -32.78 -7.74 22.87
N LEU A 266 -33.28 -8.55 23.81
CA LEU A 266 -33.69 -9.91 23.50
C LEU A 266 -35.07 -9.91 22.86
N LYS A 267 -35.15 -10.46 21.65
CA LYS A 267 -36.40 -10.67 20.92
C LYS A 267 -37.10 -11.92 21.44
N LEU A 268 -37.76 -11.80 22.58
CA LEU A 268 -38.52 -12.89 23.20
C LEU A 268 -40.02 -12.74 22.92
N HIS A 269 -40.67 -13.86 22.66
CA HIS A 269 -42.11 -13.95 22.47
C HIS A 269 -42.79 -14.49 23.74
N PHE A 270 -43.91 -13.88 24.09
CA PHE A 270 -44.74 -14.27 25.22
C PHE A 270 -46.15 -14.62 24.76
N LYS A 271 -46.84 -15.50 25.50
CA LYS A 271 -48.29 -15.70 25.29
C LYS A 271 -49.02 -14.37 25.51
N SER A 272 -50.06 -14.12 24.72
CA SER A 272 -50.85 -12.88 24.81
C SER A 272 -51.32 -12.60 26.24
N ASN A 273 -51.20 -11.33 26.66
CA ASN A 273 -51.49 -10.85 28.01
C ASN A 273 -50.89 -11.72 29.14
N SER A 274 -49.70 -12.29 28.92
CA SER A 274 -49.06 -13.22 29.84
C SER A 274 -47.56 -12.96 29.97
N ALA A 275 -47.00 -13.43 31.07
CA ALA A 275 -45.56 -13.53 31.31
C ALA A 275 -44.98 -14.90 30.92
N LYS A 276 -45.78 -15.81 30.34
CA LYS A 276 -45.33 -17.12 29.85
C LYS A 276 -44.54 -16.96 28.55
N ILE A 277 -43.26 -17.32 28.58
CA ILE A 277 -42.37 -17.34 27.41
C ILE A 277 -42.79 -18.46 26.45
N LEU A 278 -42.82 -18.17 25.15
CA LEU A 278 -43.13 -19.15 24.10
C LEU A 278 -41.92 -20.03 23.79
N LYS A 279 -42.16 -21.27 23.36
CA LYS A 279 -41.11 -22.28 23.13
C LYS A 279 -40.03 -21.81 22.14
N ASN A 280 -40.42 -21.08 21.09
CA ASN A 280 -39.50 -20.55 20.08
C ASN A 280 -38.50 -19.50 20.61
N SER A 281 -38.70 -18.98 21.82
CA SER A 281 -37.81 -17.96 22.42
C SER A 281 -36.75 -18.57 23.33
N TYR A 282 -36.83 -19.86 23.66
CA TYR A 282 -35.88 -20.51 24.56
C TYR A 282 -34.48 -20.65 23.93
N GLY A 283 -34.37 -20.77 22.60
CA GLY A 283 -33.06 -20.79 21.94
C GLY A 283 -32.26 -19.51 22.19
N GLU A 284 -32.91 -18.35 22.20
CA GLU A 284 -32.26 -17.07 22.51
C GLU A 284 -31.88 -16.96 23.99
N ILE A 285 -32.70 -17.51 24.88
CA ILE A 285 -32.40 -17.58 26.32
C ILE A 285 -31.21 -18.50 26.58
N GLN A 286 -31.13 -19.63 25.89
CA GLN A 286 -30.04 -20.60 26.02
C GLN A 286 -28.72 -20.04 25.55
N LYS A 287 -28.68 -19.42 24.35
CA LYS A 287 -27.49 -18.70 23.87
C LYS A 287 -27.02 -17.65 24.87
N PHE A 288 -27.94 -16.86 25.42
CA PHE A 288 -27.60 -15.84 26.41
C PHE A 288 -27.15 -16.44 27.76
N ALA A 289 -27.71 -17.59 28.16
CA ALA A 289 -27.24 -18.31 29.35
C ALA A 289 -25.84 -18.89 29.16
N GLU A 290 -25.53 -19.48 28.00
CA GLU A 290 -24.19 -19.97 27.68
C GLU A 290 -23.14 -18.86 27.78
N PHE A 291 -23.47 -17.66 27.27
CA PHE A 291 -22.66 -16.48 27.47
C PHE A 291 -22.41 -16.17 28.96
N LEU A 292 -23.46 -16.10 29.77
CA LEU A 292 -23.32 -15.77 31.20
C LEU A 292 -22.58 -16.86 31.99
N LYS A 293 -22.58 -18.12 31.53
CA LYS A 293 -21.79 -19.21 32.12
C LYS A 293 -20.30 -19.05 31.85
N LYS A 294 -19.93 -18.72 30.60
CA LYS A 294 -18.54 -18.44 30.22
C LYS A 294 -18.00 -17.20 30.93
N ASN A 295 -18.89 -16.28 31.30
CA ASN A 295 -18.52 -15.00 31.91
C ASN A 295 -19.12 -14.80 33.29
N PRO A 296 -18.59 -15.45 34.34
CA PRO A 296 -19.14 -15.38 35.69
C PRO A 296 -19.08 -13.97 36.31
N GLY A 297 -18.19 -13.10 35.83
CA GLY A 297 -18.02 -11.72 36.30
C GLY A 297 -19.18 -10.79 35.98
N TYR A 298 -19.96 -11.05 34.91
CA TYR A 298 -21.06 -10.16 34.54
C TYR A 298 -22.29 -10.33 35.43
N LYS A 299 -22.87 -9.21 35.80
CA LYS A 299 -24.22 -9.06 36.34
C LYS A 299 -25.15 -8.49 35.27
N VAL A 300 -26.44 -8.79 35.40
CA VAL A 300 -27.43 -8.57 34.35
C VAL A 300 -28.64 -7.85 34.92
N LYS A 301 -29.04 -6.75 34.29
CA LYS A 301 -30.32 -6.09 34.54
C LYS A 301 -31.27 -6.39 33.39
N ILE A 302 -32.33 -7.11 33.70
CA ILE A 302 -33.40 -7.47 32.76
C ILE A 302 -34.55 -6.49 32.96
N THR A 303 -34.88 -5.73 31.93
CA THR A 303 -35.96 -4.75 31.96
C THR A 303 -37.05 -5.16 30.97
N GLY A 304 -38.28 -5.33 31.47
CA GLY A 304 -39.44 -5.61 30.64
C GLY A 304 -40.15 -4.35 30.19
N HIS A 305 -40.63 -4.37 28.94
CA HIS A 305 -41.43 -3.30 28.34
C HIS A 305 -42.73 -3.87 27.73
N THR A 306 -43.73 -3.02 27.63
CA THR A 306 -45.02 -3.31 26.97
C THR A 306 -45.30 -2.25 25.91
N ASP A 307 -46.34 -2.50 25.11
CA ASP A 307 -47.00 -1.42 24.36
C ASP A 307 -47.95 -0.64 25.27
N SER A 308 -48.65 0.35 24.70
CA SER A 308 -49.60 1.19 25.40
C SER A 308 -51.04 0.64 25.42
N ILE A 309 -51.25 -0.66 25.15
CA ILE A 309 -52.58 -1.26 25.17
C ILE A 309 -52.87 -1.76 26.59
N GLY A 310 -54.01 -1.35 27.15
CA GLY A 310 -54.42 -1.69 28.51
C GLY A 310 -54.13 -0.59 29.52
N LYS A 311 -54.29 -0.90 30.81
CA LYS A 311 -54.05 0.07 31.89
C LYS A 311 -52.56 0.13 32.21
N ALA A 312 -52.00 1.34 32.32
CA ALA A 312 -50.57 1.55 32.63
C ALA A 312 -50.07 0.77 33.87
N VAL A 313 -50.88 0.69 34.93
CA VAL A 313 -50.54 -0.09 36.15
C VAL A 313 -50.42 -1.58 35.86
N VAL A 314 -51.33 -2.13 35.04
CA VAL A 314 -51.30 -3.53 34.62
C VAL A 314 -50.09 -3.79 33.73
N ASN A 315 -49.79 -2.87 32.80
CA ASN A 315 -48.62 -2.93 31.94
C ASN A 315 -47.31 -2.90 32.72
N MET A 316 -47.23 -2.06 33.75
CA MET A 316 -46.08 -2.01 34.66
C MET A 316 -45.86 -3.37 35.35
N GLN A 317 -46.92 -3.94 35.95
CA GLN A 317 -46.84 -5.25 36.61
C GLN A 317 -46.47 -6.38 35.63
N LEU A 318 -47.12 -6.42 34.46
CA LEU A 318 -46.87 -7.42 33.42
C LEU A 318 -45.43 -7.37 32.93
N SER A 319 -44.90 -6.17 32.71
CA SER A 319 -43.51 -5.97 32.27
C SER A 319 -42.50 -6.53 33.28
N LEU A 320 -42.71 -6.27 34.58
CA LEU A 320 -41.89 -6.82 35.66
C LEU A 320 -42.02 -8.35 35.74
N GLN A 321 -43.23 -8.89 35.60
CA GLN A 321 -43.44 -10.34 35.59
C GLN A 321 -42.72 -11.01 34.41
N ARG A 322 -42.74 -10.41 33.22
CA ARG A 322 -41.98 -10.90 32.07
C ARG A 322 -40.48 -10.91 32.34
N ALA A 323 -39.92 -9.85 32.90
CA ALA A 323 -38.52 -9.81 33.30
C ALA A 323 -38.18 -10.92 34.32
N LYS A 324 -39.07 -11.16 35.31
CA LYS A 324 -38.94 -12.27 36.27
C LYS A 324 -39.02 -13.65 35.61
N SER A 325 -39.87 -13.84 34.61
CA SER A 325 -39.91 -15.09 33.84
C SER A 325 -38.60 -15.37 33.11
N VAL A 326 -37.99 -14.33 32.51
CA VAL A 326 -36.67 -14.47 31.85
C VAL A 326 -35.60 -14.79 32.89
N LYS A 327 -35.58 -14.09 34.04
CA LYS A 327 -34.69 -14.44 35.16
C LYS A 327 -34.85 -15.91 35.56
N LYS A 328 -36.09 -16.38 35.75
CA LYS A 328 -36.36 -17.78 36.11
C LYS A 328 -35.83 -18.75 35.06
N ALA A 329 -36.00 -18.44 33.77
CA ALA A 329 -35.49 -19.26 32.69
C ALA A 329 -33.94 -19.32 32.69
N LEU A 330 -33.26 -18.19 32.87
CA LEU A 330 -31.79 -18.15 32.98
C LEU A 330 -31.27 -18.90 34.22
N VAL A 331 -31.96 -18.79 35.35
CA VAL A 331 -31.61 -19.56 36.57
C VAL A 331 -31.79 -21.06 36.34
N ALA A 332 -32.84 -21.46 35.60
CA ALA A 332 -33.04 -22.87 35.23
C ALA A 332 -31.94 -23.38 34.27
N GLU A 333 -31.37 -22.50 33.46
CA GLU A 333 -30.17 -22.80 32.66
C GLU A 333 -28.90 -22.86 33.51
N GLY A 334 -28.93 -22.50 34.80
CA GLY A 334 -27.79 -22.60 35.73
C GLY A 334 -27.08 -21.29 36.04
N ILE A 335 -27.67 -20.13 35.71
CA ILE A 335 -27.11 -18.82 36.09
C ILE A 335 -27.46 -18.50 37.54
N ASP A 336 -26.47 -18.05 38.32
CA ASP A 336 -26.69 -17.61 39.69
C ASP A 336 -27.71 -16.46 39.75
N ALA A 337 -28.77 -16.65 40.56
CA ALA A 337 -29.87 -15.70 40.68
C ALA A 337 -29.44 -14.35 41.26
N SER A 338 -28.34 -14.27 42.00
CA SER A 338 -27.75 -13.04 42.56
C SER A 338 -27.14 -12.14 41.48
N ARG A 339 -26.73 -12.72 40.35
CA ARG A 339 -26.20 -11.99 39.20
C ARG A 339 -27.29 -11.27 38.41
N ILE A 340 -28.56 -11.55 38.67
CA ILE A 340 -29.68 -11.07 37.84
C ILE A 340 -30.60 -10.17 38.66
N VAL A 341 -30.72 -8.91 38.25
CA VAL A 341 -31.74 -7.97 38.74
C VAL A 341 -32.82 -7.74 37.68
N THR A 342 -34.06 -7.58 38.11
CA THR A 342 -35.21 -7.41 37.21
C THR A 342 -35.94 -6.11 37.46
N ALA A 343 -36.35 -5.42 36.41
CA ALA A 343 -37.18 -4.23 36.46
C ALA A 343 -38.32 -4.33 35.44
N GLY A 344 -39.42 -3.63 35.73
CA GLY A 344 -40.50 -3.37 34.78
C GLY A 344 -40.55 -1.90 34.46
N ARG A 345 -40.80 -1.55 33.20
CA ARG A 345 -41.01 -0.16 32.75
C ARG A 345 -42.37 0.05 32.10
N GLY A 346 -43.19 -1.00 31.97
CA GLY A 346 -44.48 -0.93 31.28
C GLY A 346 -44.32 -0.27 29.91
N GLU A 347 -45.14 0.73 29.66
CA GLU A 347 -45.17 1.50 28.41
C GLU A 347 -44.33 2.80 28.44
N LEU A 348 -43.55 3.05 29.50
CA LEU A 348 -42.90 4.34 29.74
C LEU A 348 -41.72 4.65 28.81
N ASP A 349 -41.10 3.63 28.20
CA ASP A 349 -39.96 3.77 27.30
C ASP A 349 -40.24 3.12 25.93
N PRO A 350 -41.11 3.69 25.10
CA PRO A 350 -41.32 3.22 23.75
C PRO A 350 -40.06 3.47 22.90
N ILE A 351 -39.66 2.48 22.11
CA ILE A 351 -38.62 2.63 21.06
C ILE A 351 -39.24 2.92 19.69
N GLU A 352 -40.55 2.67 19.56
CA GLU A 352 -41.32 2.89 18.35
C GLU A 352 -42.71 3.44 18.66
N SER A 353 -43.41 3.93 17.65
CA SER A 353 -44.77 4.45 17.81
C SER A 353 -45.75 3.38 18.28
N ASN A 354 -46.45 3.62 19.39
CA ASN A 354 -47.54 2.74 19.84
C ASN A 354 -48.80 2.83 18.97
N ARG A 355 -48.84 3.74 17.99
CA ARG A 355 -49.99 3.91 17.08
C ARG A 355 -50.08 2.76 16.06
N THR A 356 -48.95 2.20 15.64
CA THR A 356 -48.90 1.11 14.64
C THR A 356 -48.80 -0.27 15.30
N ALA A 357 -49.24 -1.32 14.60
CA ALA A 357 -49.13 -2.69 15.13
C ALA A 357 -47.67 -3.14 15.25
N GLU A 358 -46.86 -2.73 14.28
CA GLU A 358 -45.43 -2.98 14.16
C GLU A 358 -44.67 -2.30 15.31
N GLY A 359 -44.95 -1.02 15.57
CA GLY A 359 -44.31 -0.28 16.66
C GLY A 359 -44.69 -0.82 18.04
N ARG A 360 -45.96 -1.19 18.25
CA ARG A 360 -46.36 -1.94 19.46
C ARG A 360 -45.61 -3.26 19.60
N LYS A 361 -45.41 -4.00 18.49
CA LYS A 361 -44.62 -5.25 18.51
C LYS A 361 -43.17 -5.01 18.90
N ALA A 362 -42.55 -3.93 18.43
CA ALA A 362 -41.20 -3.54 18.83
C ALA A 362 -41.13 -3.12 20.32
N ASN A 363 -42.13 -2.39 20.81
CA ASN A 363 -42.18 -1.94 22.21
C ASN A 363 -42.34 -3.09 23.22
N ARG A 364 -43.01 -4.17 22.84
CA ARG A 364 -43.11 -5.42 23.62
C ARG A 364 -41.78 -6.19 23.58
N ARG A 365 -40.80 -5.75 24.37
CA ARG A 365 -39.42 -6.28 24.36
C ARG A 365 -38.86 -6.53 25.75
N ILE A 366 -37.74 -7.25 25.78
CA ILE A 366 -36.88 -7.41 26.95
C ILE A 366 -35.56 -6.73 26.65
N GLU A 367 -35.21 -5.75 27.46
CA GLU A 367 -33.91 -5.09 27.39
C GLU A 367 -32.97 -5.68 28.43
N ILE A 368 -31.72 -5.84 28.03
CA ILE A 368 -30.64 -6.35 28.87
C ILE A 368 -29.54 -5.31 28.95
N LYS A 369 -29.13 -5.01 30.17
CA LYS A 369 -27.91 -4.26 30.45
C LYS A 369 -26.96 -5.15 31.24
N LEU A 370 -25.76 -5.32 30.70
CA LEU A 370 -24.65 -6.00 31.36
C LEU A 370 -23.84 -4.99 32.16
N PHE A 371 -23.28 -5.42 33.28
CA PHE A 371 -22.35 -4.64 34.09
C PHE A 371 -21.39 -5.60 34.79
N HIS A 372 -20.11 -5.25 34.82
CA HIS A 372 -19.07 -6.02 35.46
C HIS A 372 -18.92 -5.60 36.92
#